data_AF-A0A846D721-F1
#
_entry.id   AF-A0A846D721-F1
#
_cell.length_a   1.000
_cell.length_b   1.000
_cell.length_c   1.000
_cell.angle_alpha   90.00
_cell.angle_beta   90.00
_cell.angle_gamma   90.00
#
_symmetry.space_group_name_H-M   'P 1'
#
loop_
_entity.id
_entity.type
_entity.pdbx_description
1 polymer ?
#
loop_
_entity_poly.entity_id
_entity_poly.type
_entity_poly.pdbx_seq_one_letter_code
_entity_poly.pdbx_strand_id
1 'polypeptide(L)' 'MKKSSLLIEIMHQMKEEVTEIFENSKNLGEGTLNLGSWLIKSKSFFPKTVRTLKNWFVEIVGYFERRTTNAVVEGINNR' A
#
# COMPACT_ATOMS: atom_id res chain seq x y z
N MET A 1 22.53 -20.68 1.52
CA MET A 1 21.15 -20.53 2.02
C MET A 1 20.77 -19.13 2.55
N LYS A 2 21.69 -18.23 2.96
CA LYS A 2 21.32 -16.91 3.56
C LYS A 2 20.58 -15.92 2.62
N LYS A 3 20.89 -15.92 1.32
CA LYS A 3 20.38 -14.90 0.36
C LYS A 3 18.86 -14.94 0.15
N SER A 4 18.26 -16.14 0.18
CA SER A 4 16.82 -16.32 0.01
C SER A 4 16.03 -15.81 1.22
N SER A 5 16.56 -15.96 2.43
CA SER A 5 15.94 -15.46 3.66
C SER A 5 15.90 -13.93 3.70
N LEU A 6 16.99 -13.27 3.31
CA LEU A 6 17.10 -11.81 3.25
C LEU A 6 16.14 -11.19 2.23
N LEU A 7 15.99 -11.82 1.05
CA LEU A 7 15.07 -11.33 0.02
C LEU A 7 13.61 -11.41 0.49
N ILE A 8 13.23 -12.52 1.13
CA ILE A 8 11.88 -12.71 1.67
C ILE A 8 11.60 -11.69 2.78
N GLU A 9 12.57 -11.42 3.65
CA GLU A 9 12.44 -10.42 4.70
C GLU A 9 12.25 -9.00 4.14
N ILE A 10 13.03 -8.61 3.13
CA ILE A 10 12.86 -7.32 2.44
C ILE A 10 11.47 -7.23 1.81
N MET A 11 11.03 -8.27 1.10
CA MET A 11 9.70 -8.30 0.48
C MET A 11 8.58 -8.23 1.52
N HIS A 12 8.76 -8.88 2.67
CA HIS A 12 7.83 -8.81 3.79
C HIS A 12 7.75 -7.38 4.35
N GLN A 13 8.89 -6.75 4.63
CA GLN A 13 8.94 -5.36 5.11
C GLN A 13 8.28 -4.39 4.13
N MET A 14 8.49 -4.57 2.82
CA MET A 14 7.86 -3.74 1.81
C MET A 14 6.34 -3.93 1.76
N LYS A 15 5.84 -5.13 2.09
CA LYS A 15 4.41 -5.37 2.24
C LYS A 15 3.85 -4.66 3.48
N GLU A 16 4.54 -4.71 4.61
CA GLU A 16 4.13 -3.98 5.83
C GLU A 16 4.14 -2.46 5.60
N GLU A 17 5.17 -1.93 4.94
CA GLU A 17 5.30 -0.50 4.61
C GLU A 17 4.11 0.02 3.79
N VAL A 18 3.58 -0.75 2.82
CA VAL A 18 2.39 -0.31 2.09
C VAL A 18 1.14 -0.31 2.96
N THR A 19 0.98 -1.28 3.87
CA THR A 19 -0.12 -1.29 4.84
C THR A 19 -0.08 -0.05 5.72
N GLU A 20 1.10 0.27 6.27
CA GLU A 20 1.31 1.45 7.12
C GLU A 20 0.96 2.76 6.39
N ILE A 21 1.23 2.85 5.08
CA ILE A 21 0.83 4.01 4.28
C ILE A 21 -0.69 4.19 4.30
N PHE A 22 -1.47 3.12 4.16
CA PHE A 22 -2.94 3.19 4.19
C PHE A 22 -3.49 3.47 5.59
N GLU A 23 -2.85 2.97 6.64
CA GLU A 23 -3.31 3.14 8.02
C GLU A 23 -2.95 4.50 8.62
N ASN A 24 -1.76 5.03 8.30
CA ASN A 24 -1.17 6.16 9.02
C ASN A 24 -1.16 7.49 8.24
N SER A 25 -1.36 7.48 6.92
CA SER A 25 -1.37 8.73 6.14
C SER A 25 -2.52 9.64 6.57
N LYS A 26 -2.22 10.90 6.89
CA LYS A 26 -3.21 11.79 7.53
C LYS A 26 -4.12 12.48 6.53
N ASN A 27 -3.69 12.63 5.29
CA ASN A 27 -4.41 13.36 4.25
C ASN A 27 -4.01 12.85 2.86
N LEU A 28 -4.76 13.30 1.85
CA LEU A 28 -4.51 12.97 0.44
C LEU A 28 -3.06 13.19 0.02
N GLY A 29 -2.49 14.35 0.33
CA GLY A 29 -1.14 14.71 -0.11
C GLY A 29 -0.09 13.75 0.45
N GLU A 30 -0.14 13.50 1.76
CA GLU A 30 0.76 12.58 2.44
C GLU A 30 0.64 11.15 1.90
N GLY A 31 -0.59 10.62 1.80
CA GLY A 31 -0.82 9.27 1.30
C GLY A 31 -0.42 9.09 -0.17
N THR A 32 -0.70 10.08 -1.00
CA THR A 32 -0.31 10.09 -2.42
C THR A 32 1.21 10.07 -2.58
N LEU A 33 1.93 10.93 -1.84
CA LEU A 33 3.39 11.02 -1.90
C LEU A 33 4.06 9.74 -1.37
N ASN A 34 3.56 9.21 -0.25
CA ASN A 34 4.09 7.99 0.35
C ASN A 34 3.85 6.77 -0.55
N LEU A 35 2.63 6.60 -1.07
CA LEU A 35 2.31 5.52 -2.00
C LEU A 35 3.13 5.64 -3.30
N GLY A 36 3.29 6.85 -3.84
CA GLY A 36 4.12 7.11 -5.02
C GLY A 36 5.58 6.69 -4.80
N SER A 37 6.15 7.05 -3.65
CA SER A 37 7.51 6.66 -3.25
C SER A 37 7.66 5.14 -3.12
N TRP A 38 6.67 4.49 -2.49
CA TRP A 38 6.63 3.04 -2.38
C TRP A 38 6.57 2.34 -3.74
N LEU A 39 5.76 2.84 -4.70
CA LEU A 39 5.67 2.27 -6.05
C LEU A 39 6.99 2.30 -6.82
N ILE A 40 7.83 3.33 -6.59
CA ILE A 40 9.16 3.44 -7.19
C ILE A 40 10.09 2.39 -6.58
N LYS A 41 10.15 2.32 -5.24
CA LYS A 41 10.96 1.36 -4.46
C LYS A 41 10.58 -0.08 -4.77
N SER A 42 9.30 -0.37 -4.92
CA SER A 42 8.73 -1.71 -5.05
C SER A 42 8.73 -2.29 -6.45
N LYS A 43 9.08 -1.49 -7.47
CA LYS A 43 8.98 -1.91 -8.88
C LYS A 43 9.81 -3.15 -9.21
N SER A 44 11.01 -3.29 -8.64
CA SER A 44 11.90 -4.44 -8.90
C SER A 44 11.42 -5.73 -8.23
N PHE A 45 10.69 -5.63 -7.11
CA PHE A 45 10.23 -6.78 -6.33
C PHE A 45 8.80 -7.20 -6.70
N PHE A 46 7.94 -6.23 -7.03
CA PHE A 46 6.51 -6.45 -7.28
C PHE A 46 6.04 -5.78 -8.58
N PRO A 47 6.63 -6.08 -9.74
CA PRO A 47 6.34 -5.36 -10.99
C PRO A 47 4.87 -5.45 -11.42
N LYS A 48 4.21 -6.59 -11.18
CA LYS A 48 2.78 -6.78 -11.46
C LYS A 48 1.90 -5.93 -10.53
N THR A 49 2.16 -5.98 -9.22
CA THR A 49 1.44 -5.18 -8.22
C THR A 49 1.60 -3.69 -8.48
N VAL A 50 2.83 -3.23 -8.73
CA VAL A 50 3.11 -1.83 -9.06
C VAL A 50 2.37 -1.40 -10.32
N ARG A 51 2.30 -2.25 -11.35
CA ARG A 51 1.52 -1.95 -12.55
C ARG A 51 0.02 -1.81 -12.24
N THR A 52 -0.55 -2.72 -11.47
CA THR A 52 -1.96 -2.65 -11.07
C THR A 52 -2.24 -1.38 -10.27
N LEU A 53 -1.46 -1.09 -9.23
CA LEU A 53 -1.65 0.11 -8.41
C LEU A 53 -1.47 1.41 -9.22
N LYS A 54 -0.56 1.43 -10.20
CA LYS A 54 -0.42 2.57 -11.11
C LYS A 54 -1.63 2.78 -12.01
N ASN A 55 -2.21 1.70 -12.53
CA ASN A 55 -3.39 1.78 -13.40
C ASN A 55 -4.63 2.33 -12.66
N TRP A 56 -4.71 2.08 -11.35
CA TRP A 56 -5.81 2.51 -10.49
C TRP A 56 -5.40 3.61 -9.51
N PHE A 57 -4.30 4.32 -9.81
CA PHE A 57 -3.66 5.19 -8.82
C PHE A 57 -4.59 6.30 -8.37
N VAL A 58 -5.33 6.92 -9.30
CA VAL A 58 -6.27 8.02 -9.02
C VAL A 58 -7.38 7.55 -8.08
N GLU A 59 -7.97 6.38 -8.34
CA GLU A 59 -9.01 5.81 -7.51
C GLU A 59 -8.50 5.42 -6.12
N ILE A 60 -7.30 4.84 -6.05
CA ILE A 60 -6.67 4.40 -4.81
C ILE A 60 -6.32 5.59 -3.91
N VAL A 61 -5.72 6.67 -4.46
CA VAL A 61 -5.37 7.83 -3.63
C VAL A 61 -6.61 8.56 -3.11
N GLY A 62 -7.76 8.42 -3.78
CA GLY A 62 -9.06 8.88 -3.26
C GLY A 62 -9.43 8.29 -1.89
N TYR A 63 -8.85 7.14 -1.50
CA TYR A 63 -8.99 6.59 -0.13
C TYR A 63 -8.50 7.58 0.94
N PHE A 64 -7.40 8.29 0.65
CA PHE A 64 -6.77 9.22 1.59
C PHE A 64 -7.55 10.54 1.77
N GLU A 65 -8.41 10.92 0.81
CA GLU A 65 -9.34 12.04 0.97
C GLU A 65 -10.46 11.71 1.94
N ARG A 66 -11.02 10.50 1.80
CA ARG A 66 -12.27 10.14 2.47
C ARG A 66 -12.07 9.56 3.85
N ARG A 67 -10.82 9.19 4.23
CA ARG A 67 -10.49 8.32 5.37
C ARG A 67 -11.71 7.48 5.72
N THR A 68 -12.11 6.60 4.80
CA THR A 68 -13.20 5.69 5.09
C THR A 68 -12.65 4.80 6.19
N THR A 69 -12.86 5.21 7.44
CA THR A 69 -12.55 4.39 8.58
C THR A 69 -13.30 3.09 8.31
N ASN A 70 -12.63 1.97 8.52
CA ASN A 70 -13.21 0.64 8.32
C ASN A 70 -14.54 0.43 9.10
N ALA A 71 -15.04 1.41 9.85
CA ALA A 71 -16.37 1.49 10.44
C ALA A 71 -17.52 1.10 9.47
N VAL A 72 -17.43 1.39 8.18
CA VAL A 72 -18.48 0.96 7.21
C VAL A 72 -18.29 -0.50 6.77
N VAL A 73 -17.05 -0.99 6.70
CA VAL A 73 -16.74 -2.32 6.17
C VAL A 73 -16.85 -3.40 7.25
N GLU A 74 -16.55 -3.08 8.52
CA GLU A 74 -16.76 -3.97 9.67
C GLU A 74 -18.24 -4.33 9.87
N GLY A 75 -19.17 -3.46 9.47
CA GLY A 75 -20.61 -3.75 9.52
C GLY A 75 -21.10 -4.70 8.42
N ILE A 76 -20.38 -4.83 7.30
CA ILE A 76 -20.77 -5.68 6.16
C ILE A 76 -20.18 -7.08 6.28
N ASN A 77 -18.99 -7.23 6.89
CA ASN A 77 -18.25 -8.49 6.92
C ASN A 77 -18.56 -9.39 8.13
N ASN A 78 -19.46 -8.96 9.04
CA ASN A 78 -19.85 -9.71 10.24
C ASN A 78 -21.23 -10.37 10.08
N ARG A 79 -21.39 -11.20 9.04
CA ARG A 79 -22.55 -12.10 8.87
C ARG A 79 -22.17 -13.54 9.07
#